data_AF-A0A9W8GHM0-F1
#
_entry.id   AF-A0A9W8GHM0-F1
#
_cell.length_a   1.000
_cell.length_b   1.000
_cell.length_c   1.000
_cell.angle_alpha   90.00
_cell.angle_beta   90.00
_cell.angle_gamma   90.00
#
_symmetry.space_group_name_H-M   'P 1'
#
loop_
_entity.id
_entity.type
_entity.pdbx_description
1 polymer ?
#
loop_
_entity_poly.entity_id
_entity_poly.type
_entity_poly.pdbx_seq_one_letter_code
_entity_poly.pdbx_strand_id
1 'polypeptide(L)'
;MKFGRIATILMLAGHSMAWTMPQKVGIYTLIQRLAEQKVASAEELAIYTKLAVLFGDVRTAVKLSYSLNTPQARDAMISLLTTVGSAKAEAMNDPAGVDNLDYLIVRIRNTYGESMKKFWST
;
A
#
# COMPACT_ATOMS: atom_id res chain seq x y z
N MET A 1 6.52 17.59 50.03
CA MET A 1 6.02 16.37 49.36
C MET A 1 5.88 16.66 47.87
N LYS A 2 6.51 15.84 47.02
CA LYS A 2 6.61 16.05 45.57
C LYS A 2 5.26 15.76 44.90
N PHE A 3 4.63 16.76 44.28
CA PHE A 3 3.54 16.52 43.32
C PHE A 3 4.16 16.18 41.97
N GLY A 4 4.51 14.90 41.81
CA GLY A 4 4.91 14.34 40.54
C GLY A 4 3.72 13.63 39.89
N ARG A 5 3.49 13.95 38.61
CA ARG A 5 2.82 13.11 37.60
C ARG A 5 1.30 13.02 37.74
N ILE A 6 0.59 13.76 36.88
CA ILE A 6 -0.43 13.29 35.91
C ILE A 6 -0.82 14.54 35.09
N ALA A 7 0.07 14.93 34.17
CA ALA A 7 -0.25 15.89 33.10
C ALA A 7 0.43 15.44 31.80
N THR A 8 0.50 14.12 31.60
CA THR A 8 1.05 13.49 30.39
C THR A 8 0.02 12.53 29.81
N ILE A 9 -1.25 12.92 29.86
CA ILE A 9 -2.36 12.24 29.21
C ILE A 9 -3.17 13.32 28.50
N LEU A 10 -2.63 13.91 27.43
CA LEU A 10 -3.39 14.52 26.31
C LEU A 10 -2.50 15.11 25.21
N MET A 11 -1.34 14.51 24.91
CA MET A 11 -0.59 14.80 23.68
C MET A 11 -0.50 13.59 22.76
N LEU A 12 -1.49 12.69 22.84
CA LEU A 12 -1.95 11.98 21.65
C LEU A 12 -2.80 12.94 20.81
N ALA A 13 -2.22 14.08 20.46
CA ALA A 13 -2.64 14.76 19.26
C ALA A 13 -2.31 13.76 18.16
N GLY A 14 -3.36 13.09 17.68
CA GLY A 14 -3.36 12.35 16.43
C GLY A 14 -2.92 13.30 15.35
N HIS A 15 -1.61 13.43 15.18
CA HIS A 15 -1.00 13.97 14.00
C HIS A 15 -1.29 12.91 12.94
N SER A 16 -2.51 12.92 12.40
CA SER A 16 -2.73 12.40 11.06
C SER A 16 -1.71 13.17 10.23
N MET A 17 -0.59 12.53 9.88
CA MET A 17 0.34 13.12 8.95
C MET A 17 -0.43 13.23 7.65
N ALA A 18 -1.04 14.40 7.43
CA ALA A 18 -1.73 14.69 6.21
C ALA A 18 -0.71 14.48 5.09
N TRP A 19 -1.00 13.54 4.20
CA TRP A 19 -0.07 13.22 3.13
C TRP A 19 0.30 14.45 2.35
N THR A 20 1.58 14.53 2.00
CA THR A 20 2.08 15.62 1.18
C THR A 20 1.38 15.58 -0.18
N MET A 21 1.15 16.76 -0.78
CA MET A 21 0.56 16.83 -2.12
C MET A 21 1.29 15.96 -3.16
N PRO A 22 2.64 15.89 -3.17
CA PRO A 22 3.37 14.95 -4.03
C PRO A 22 2.99 13.48 -3.81
N GLN A 23 2.79 13.04 -2.57
CA GLN A 23 2.36 11.66 -2.29
C GLN A 23 0.96 11.39 -2.85
N LYS A 24 0.02 12.32 -2.68
CA LYS A 24 -1.34 12.20 -3.22
C LYS A 24 -1.34 12.11 -4.75
N VAL A 25 -0.60 13.00 -5.42
CA VAL A 25 -0.46 13.00 -6.88
C VAL A 25 0.21 11.71 -7.36
N GLY A 26 1.24 11.25 -6.65
CA GLY A 26 1.93 9.99 -6.95
C GLY A 26 0.98 8.78 -6.89
N ILE A 27 0.20 8.65 -5.81
CA ILE A 27 -0.79 7.58 -5.64
C ILE A 27 -1.84 7.65 -6.75
N TYR A 28 -2.43 8.82 -6.99
CA TYR A 28 -3.43 9.01 -8.03
C TYR A 28 -2.92 8.62 -9.42
N THR A 29 -1.70 9.06 -9.76
CA THR A 29 -1.07 8.73 -11.05
C THR A 29 -0.86 7.23 -11.22
N LEU A 30 -0.44 6.53 -10.16
CA LEU A 30 -0.25 5.09 -10.19
C LEU A 30 -1.59 4.34 -10.33
N ILE A 31 -2.66 4.83 -9.69
CA ILE A 31 -4.01 4.29 -9.80
C ILE A 31 -4.54 4.41 -11.24
N GLN A 32 -4.39 5.58 -11.88
CA GLN A 32 -4.80 5.76 -13.28
C GLN A 32 -4.10 4.75 -14.19
N ARG A 33 -2.78 4.59 -14.03
CA ARG A 33 -2.01 3.60 -14.79
C ARG A 33 -2.47 2.17 -14.51
N LEU A 34 -2.82 1.87 -13.26
CA LEU A 34 -3.28 0.55 -12.83
C LEU A 34 -4.64 0.18 -13.45
N ALA A 35 -5.53 1.17 -13.59
CA ALA A 35 -6.83 0.99 -14.22
C ALA A 35 -6.74 0.58 -15.71
N GLU A 36 -5.66 0.96 -16.38
CA GLU A 36 -5.39 0.60 -17.78
C GLU A 36 -4.75 -0.80 -17.93
N GLN A 37 -4.23 -1.39 -16.85
CA GLN A 37 -3.53 -2.67 -16.92
C GLN A 37 -4.46 -3.87 -16.74
N LYS A 38 -4.10 -4.98 -17.39
CA LYS A 38 -4.69 -6.30 -17.08
C LYS A 38 -4.25 -6.75 -15.69
N VAL A 39 -5.16 -7.41 -14.96
CA VAL A 39 -4.84 -8.03 -13.68
C VAL A 39 -3.77 -9.10 -13.89
N ALA A 40 -2.81 -9.20 -12.96
CA ALA A 40 -1.68 -10.11 -12.97
C ALA A 40 -0.74 -9.96 -14.18
N SER A 41 -0.66 -8.77 -14.78
CA SER A 41 0.29 -8.43 -15.85
C SER A 41 1.66 -8.00 -15.28
N ALA A 42 2.71 -8.07 -16.10
CA ALA A 42 4.04 -7.61 -15.70
C ALA A 42 4.07 -6.09 -15.46
N GLU A 43 3.29 -5.35 -16.26
CA GLU A 43 3.12 -3.91 -16.17
C GLU A 43 2.47 -3.51 -14.85
N GLU A 44 1.47 -4.28 -14.38
CA GLU A 44 0.87 -4.09 -13.07
C GLU A 44 1.86 -4.32 -11.93
N LEU A 45 2.71 -5.36 -11.99
CA LEU A 45 3.75 -5.54 -10.98
C LEU A 45 4.74 -4.37 -10.95
N ALA A 46 5.12 -3.86 -12.12
CA ALA A 46 5.99 -2.68 -12.20
C ALA A 46 5.36 -1.43 -11.55
N ILE A 47 4.03 -1.30 -11.62
CA ILE A 47 3.29 -0.24 -10.91
C ILE A 47 3.32 -0.47 -9.40
N TYR A 48 3.12 -1.71 -8.92
CA TYR A 48 3.22 -2.04 -7.50
C TYR A 48 4.63 -1.82 -6.94
N THR A 49 5.67 -2.11 -7.71
CA THR A 49 7.05 -1.78 -7.32
C THR A 49 7.22 -0.29 -7.09
N LYS A 50 6.68 0.56 -7.97
CA LYS A 50 6.70 2.03 -7.80
C LYS A 50 5.86 2.49 -6.62
N LEU A 51 4.72 1.85 -6.39
CA LEU A 51 3.87 2.14 -5.23
C LEU A 51 4.59 1.83 -3.92
N ALA A 52 5.28 0.69 -3.84
CA ALA A 52 6.10 0.34 -2.68
C ALA A 52 7.22 1.35 -2.43
N VAL A 53 7.91 1.81 -3.49
CA VAL A 53 8.92 2.88 -3.39
C VAL A 53 8.31 4.20 -2.91
N LEU A 54 7.10 4.55 -3.39
CA LEU A 54 6.39 5.77 -2.95
C LEU A 54 6.08 5.75 -1.45
N PHE A 55 5.80 4.57 -0.89
CA PHE A 55 5.63 4.36 0.54
C PHE A 55 6.95 4.15 1.31
N GLY A 56 8.10 4.20 0.63
CA GLY A 56 9.41 3.98 1.25
C GLY A 56 9.74 2.51 1.56
N ASP A 57 8.92 1.56 1.11
CA ASP A 57 9.14 0.13 1.33
C ASP A 57 9.97 -0.49 0.21
N VAL A 58 11.28 -0.20 0.25
CA VAL A 58 12.25 -0.68 -0.74
C VAL A 58 12.35 -2.22 -0.74
N ARG A 59 12.17 -2.86 0.42
CA ARG A 59 12.26 -4.32 0.53
C ARG A 59 11.13 -5.00 -0.23
N THR A 60 9.91 -4.49 -0.08
CA THR A 60 8.75 -4.97 -0.86
C THR A 60 8.93 -4.68 -2.35
N ALA A 61 9.44 -3.49 -2.70
CA ALA A 61 9.71 -3.15 -4.10
C ALA A 61 10.67 -4.13 -4.79
N VAL A 62 11.78 -4.50 -4.14
CA VAL A 62 12.74 -5.49 -4.66
C VAL A 62 12.08 -6.86 -4.85
N LYS A 63 11.25 -7.31 -3.93
CA LYS A 63 10.59 -8.61 -4.06
C LYS A 63 9.48 -8.62 -5.13
N LEU A 64 8.86 -7.48 -5.39
CA LEU A 64 7.88 -7.32 -6.48
C LEU A 64 8.53 -7.29 -7.88
N SER A 65 9.85 -7.11 -8.00
CA SER A 65 10.54 -7.21 -9.29
C SER A 65 10.73 -8.65 -9.78
N TYR A 66 10.40 -9.65 -8.96
CA TYR A 66 10.38 -11.06 -9.37
C TYR A 66 9.09 -11.39 -10.14
N SER A 67 9.07 -12.55 -10.81
CA SER A 67 7.84 -13.04 -11.44
C SER A 67 6.73 -13.24 -10.42
N LEU A 68 5.50 -12.86 -10.78
CA LEU A 68 4.31 -12.94 -9.94
C LEU A 68 4.05 -14.35 -9.36
N ASN A 69 4.53 -15.40 -10.03
CA ASN A 69 4.32 -16.78 -9.61
C ASN A 69 5.32 -17.23 -8.52
N THR A 70 6.25 -16.38 -8.09
CA THR A 70 7.23 -16.70 -7.06
C THR A 70 6.66 -16.48 -5.65
N PRO A 71 7.09 -17.29 -4.65
CA PRO A 71 6.76 -17.02 -3.24
C PRO A 71 7.16 -15.60 -2.80
N GLN A 72 8.30 -15.12 -3.28
CA GLN A 72 8.82 -13.79 -2.97
C GLN A 72 7.86 -12.68 -3.40
N ALA A 73 7.33 -12.74 -4.63
CA ALA A 73 6.36 -11.77 -5.13
C ALA A 73 5.03 -11.85 -4.35
N ARG A 74 4.59 -13.06 -3.97
CA ARG A 74 3.37 -13.24 -3.16
C ARG A 74 3.48 -12.64 -1.77
N ASP A 75 4.56 -12.91 -1.05
CA ASP A 75 4.84 -12.33 0.27
C ASP A 75 4.93 -10.79 0.19
N ALA A 76 5.50 -10.28 -0.90
CA ALA A 76 5.60 -8.85 -1.15
C ALA A 76 4.23 -8.20 -1.43
N MET A 77 3.33 -8.87 -2.15
CA MET A 77 1.96 -8.40 -2.31
C MET A 77 1.21 -8.33 -0.98
N ILE A 78 1.40 -9.31 -0.08
CA ILE A 78 0.81 -9.26 1.27
C ILE A 78 1.39 -8.07 2.05
N SER A 79 2.71 -7.88 1.97
CA SER A 79 3.38 -6.76 2.64
C SER A 79 2.86 -5.41 2.11
N LEU A 80 2.70 -5.27 0.79
CA LEU A 80 2.13 -4.09 0.16
C LEU A 80 0.66 -3.86 0.59
N LEU A 81 -0.15 -4.91 0.71
CA LEU A 81 -1.51 -4.80 1.25
C LEU A 81 -1.52 -4.25 2.67
N THR A 82 -0.60 -4.72 3.52
CA THR A 82 -0.45 -4.20 4.88
C THR A 82 -0.06 -2.72 4.86
N THR A 83 0.91 -2.34 4.03
CA THR A 83 1.36 -0.94 3.88
C THR A 83 0.22 -0.03 3.44
N VAL A 84 -0.54 -0.41 2.41
CA VAL A 84 -1.70 0.36 1.93
C VAL A 84 -2.82 0.41 2.97
N GLY A 85 -3.05 -0.69 3.71
CA GLY A 85 -4.02 -0.73 4.80
C GLY A 85 -3.68 0.24 5.94
N SER A 86 -2.41 0.30 6.35
CA SER A 86 -1.93 1.27 7.34
C SER A 86 -2.06 2.71 6.82
N ALA A 87 -1.69 2.94 5.56
CA ALA A 87 -1.84 4.21 4.87
C ALA A 87 -3.30 4.70 4.89
N LYS A 88 -4.28 3.79 4.70
CA LYS A 88 -5.71 4.12 4.79
C LYS A 88 -6.12 4.58 6.19
N ALA A 89 -5.61 3.95 7.24
CA ALA A 89 -5.90 4.36 8.62
C ALA A 89 -5.38 5.78 8.93
N GLU A 90 -4.28 6.20 8.29
CA GLU A 90 -3.75 7.56 8.42
C GLU A 90 -4.53 8.60 7.61
N ALA A 91 -5.10 8.18 6.47
CA ALA A 91 -5.86 9.02 5.56
C ALA A 91 -7.33 9.24 5.96
N MET A 92 -7.77 8.82 7.16
CA MET A 92 -9.18 8.86 7.57
C MET A 92 -9.85 10.24 7.50
N ASN A 93 -9.07 11.33 7.50
CA ASN A 93 -9.56 12.71 7.36
C ASN A 93 -9.53 13.24 5.92
N ASP A 94 -9.19 12.40 4.92
CA ASP A 94 -9.13 12.72 3.49
C ASP A 94 -9.97 11.70 2.68
N PRO A 95 -11.27 11.98 2.43
CA PRO A 95 -12.17 11.03 1.77
C PRO A 95 -11.66 10.54 0.41
N ALA A 96 -11.07 11.42 -0.41
CA ALA A 96 -10.50 11.05 -1.70
C ALA A 96 -9.24 10.17 -1.53
N GLY A 97 -8.46 10.41 -0.48
CA GLY A 97 -7.35 9.54 -0.09
C GLY A 97 -7.83 8.13 0.25
N VAL A 98 -8.90 8.01 1.04
CA VAL A 98 -9.50 6.73 1.44
C VAL A 98 -9.98 5.93 0.24
N ASP A 99 -10.73 6.53 -0.68
CA ASP A 99 -11.26 5.83 -1.87
C ASP A 99 -10.15 5.29 -2.78
N ASN A 100 -9.09 6.09 -2.99
CA ASN A 100 -7.92 5.67 -3.75
C ASN A 100 -7.23 4.45 -3.13
N LEU A 101 -7.15 4.39 -1.80
CA LEU A 101 -6.51 3.27 -1.10
C LEU A 101 -7.39 2.03 -1.09
N ASP A 102 -8.71 2.20 -1.00
CA ASP A 102 -9.64 1.09 -1.15
C ASP A 102 -9.57 0.44 -2.52
N TYR A 103 -9.47 1.26 -3.58
CA TYR A 103 -9.20 0.76 -4.93
C TYR A 103 -7.90 -0.06 -4.97
N LEU A 104 -6.81 0.46 -4.40
CA LEU A 104 -5.52 -0.25 -4.35
C LEU A 104 -5.62 -1.58 -3.58
N ILE A 105 -6.27 -1.60 -2.42
CA ILE A 105 -6.46 -2.82 -1.61
C ILE A 105 -7.18 -3.91 -2.42
N VAL A 106 -8.30 -3.55 -3.06
CA VAL A 106 -9.07 -4.49 -3.88
C VAL A 106 -8.22 -4.99 -5.05
N ARG A 107 -7.51 -4.08 -5.72
CA ARG A 107 -6.74 -4.42 -6.92
C ARG A 107 -5.54 -5.31 -6.62
N ILE A 108 -4.81 -5.05 -5.53
CA ILE A 108 -3.72 -5.91 -5.07
C ILE A 108 -4.25 -7.29 -4.66
N ARG A 109 -5.39 -7.36 -3.94
CA ARG A 109 -6.03 -8.65 -3.60
C ARG A 109 -6.39 -9.48 -4.83
N ASN A 110 -6.95 -8.86 -5.86
CA ASN A 110 -7.27 -9.54 -7.12
C ASN A 110 -5.99 -10.10 -7.77
N THR A 111 -4.92 -9.32 -7.79
CA THR A 111 -3.62 -9.75 -8.36
C THR A 111 -3.02 -10.92 -7.57
N TYR A 112 -3.09 -10.87 -6.24
CA TYR A 112 -2.67 -11.96 -5.37
C TYR A 112 -3.49 -13.24 -5.62
N GLY A 113 -4.81 -13.10 -5.75
CA GLY A 113 -5.70 -14.22 -6.08
C GLY A 113 -5.34 -14.90 -7.40
N GLU A 114 -5.04 -14.13 -8.44
CA GLU A 114 -4.59 -14.66 -9.73
C GLU A 114 -3.21 -15.34 -9.66
N SER A 115 -2.27 -14.81 -8.87
CA SER A 115 -0.98 -15.47 -8.60
C SER A 115 -1.19 -16.84 -7.94
N MET A 116 -2.08 -16.92 -6.96
CA MET A 116 -2.39 -18.17 -6.27
C MET A 116 -3.03 -19.20 -7.20
N LYS A 117 -4.01 -18.80 -8.03
CA LYS A 117 -4.63 -19.71 -9.01
C LYS A 117 -3.60 -20.36 -9.93
N LYS A 118 -2.65 -19.57 -10.44
CA LYS A 118 -1.56 -20.07 -11.30
C LYS A 118 -0.66 -21.07 -10.57
N PHE A 119 -0.35 -20.83 -9.29
CA PHE A 119 0.44 -21.75 -8.46
C PHE A 119 -0.24 -23.10 -8.25
N TRP A 120 -1.55 -23.14 -8.04
CA TRP A 120 -2.28 -24.41 -7.85
C TRP A 120 -2.54 -25.16 -9.17
N SER A 121 -2.34 -24.52 -10.32
CA SER A 121 -2.51 -25.12 -11.65
C SER A 121 -1.22 -25.71 -12.24
N THR A 122 -0.08 -25.51 -11.58
CA THR A 122 1.24 -26.07 -11.92
C THR A 122 1.58 -27.24 -11.02
#